data_AF-A0A932PIX0-F1
#
_entry.id   AF-A0A932PIX0-F1
#
_cell.length_a   1.000
_cell.length_b   1.000
_cell.length_c   1.000
_cell.angle_alpha   90.00
_cell.angle_beta   90.00
_cell.angle_gamma   90.00
#
_symmetry.space_group_name_H-M   'P 1'
#
loop_
_entity.id
_entity.type
_entity.pdbx_description
1 polymer ?
#
loop_
_entity_poly.entity_id
_entity_poly.type
_entity_poly.pdbx_seq_one_letter_code
_entity_poly.pdbx_strand_id
1 'polypeptide(L)'
;MGFKETFWMACDSTEQLRAEYGPFHTRAEAETEARKLGFGYLLRYEHILGPNEEIEEVRCVFIELSDAASSPKSGVTFHTRCASCGESAVHEFSWQAEVWADIHEFEHSRHKVRLFEHAVGEGLREIGDWRGHAA
;
A
#
# COMPACT_ATOMS: atom_id res chain seq x y z
N MET A 1 -17.25 -29.78 -19.98
CA MET A 1 -17.31 -28.70 -18.96
C MET A 1 -16.10 -28.90 -18.10
N GLY A 2 -15.05 -28.09 -18.29
CA GLY A 2 -13.83 -28.21 -17.49
C GLY A 2 -14.06 -27.66 -16.09
N PHE A 3 -13.59 -28.37 -15.07
CA PHE A 3 -13.63 -27.90 -13.68
C PHE A 3 -12.50 -26.89 -13.49
N LYS A 4 -12.76 -25.80 -12.77
CA LYS A 4 -11.77 -24.76 -12.49
C LYS A 4 -11.46 -24.73 -10.99
N GLU A 5 -10.24 -25.09 -10.63
CA GLU A 5 -9.73 -24.90 -9.27
C GLU A 5 -8.99 -23.57 -9.18
N THR A 6 -9.09 -22.89 -8.03
CA THR A 6 -8.51 -21.57 -7.83
C THR A 6 -7.73 -21.51 -6.53
N PHE A 7 -6.47 -21.09 -6.61
CA PHE A 7 -5.58 -20.93 -5.46
C PHE A 7 -5.16 -19.48 -5.35
N TRP A 8 -5.19 -18.94 -4.14
CA TRP A 8 -4.82 -17.56 -3.86
C TRP A 8 -3.48 -17.49 -3.15
N MET A 9 -2.59 -16.63 -3.63
CA MET A 9 -1.29 -16.35 -3.04
C MET A 9 -1.14 -14.83 -2.86
N ALA A 10 -0.37 -14.43 -1.86
CA ALA A 10 0.16 -13.08 -1.74
C ALA A 10 1.53 -13.01 -2.45
N CYS A 11 1.82 -11.89 -3.11
CA CYS A 11 3.04 -11.74 -3.90
C CYS A 11 3.61 -10.31 -3.92
N ASP A 12 4.93 -10.19 -3.87
CA ASP A 12 5.64 -8.90 -3.85
C ASP A 12 5.75 -8.24 -5.24
N SER A 13 5.87 -9.02 -6.31
CA SER A 13 6.05 -8.53 -7.69
C SER A 13 5.38 -9.43 -8.74
N THR A 14 5.39 -8.98 -10.01
CA THR A 14 4.94 -9.78 -11.17
C THR A 14 6.09 -10.51 -11.87
N GLU A 15 7.31 -10.44 -11.31
CA GLU A 15 8.50 -11.03 -11.92
C GLU A 15 8.62 -12.55 -11.72
N GLN A 16 9.51 -13.20 -12.45
CA GLN A 16 9.69 -14.65 -12.34
C GLN A 16 10.28 -15.08 -11.00
N LEU A 17 11.13 -14.25 -10.38
CA LEU A 17 11.79 -14.50 -9.10
C LEU A 17 11.10 -13.77 -7.93
N ARG A 18 9.78 -13.86 -7.89
CA ARG A 18 8.93 -13.22 -6.87
C ARG A 18 8.83 -14.05 -5.59
N ALA A 19 8.55 -13.40 -4.48
CA ALA A 19 8.20 -14.07 -3.23
C ALA A 19 6.70 -14.39 -3.22
N GLU A 20 6.35 -15.67 -3.07
CA GLU A 20 4.96 -16.13 -2.98
C GLU A 20 4.67 -16.65 -1.58
N TYR A 21 3.52 -16.25 -1.02
CA TYR A 21 3.06 -16.73 0.29
C TYR A 21 1.61 -17.21 0.20
N GLY A 22 1.33 -18.42 0.70
CA GLY A 22 0.04 -19.12 0.56
C GLY A 22 0.22 -20.64 0.41
N PRO A 23 -0.80 -21.38 -0.06
CA PRO A 23 -2.08 -20.90 -0.61
C PRO A 23 -3.14 -20.57 0.45
N PHE A 24 -4.04 -19.66 0.10
CA PHE A 24 -5.19 -19.23 0.90
C PHE A 24 -6.51 -19.72 0.30
N HIS A 25 -7.50 -19.90 1.16
CA HIS A 25 -8.81 -20.43 0.76
C HIS A 25 -9.70 -19.35 0.13
N THR A 26 -9.48 -18.09 0.50
CA THR A 26 -10.26 -16.96 -0.02
C THR A 26 -9.37 -15.80 -0.42
N ARG A 27 -9.87 -14.98 -1.36
CA ARG A 27 -9.23 -13.72 -1.75
C ARG A 27 -9.01 -12.80 -0.54
N ALA A 28 -10.00 -12.68 0.34
CA ALA A 28 -9.95 -11.76 1.47
C ALA A 28 -8.86 -12.13 2.49
N GLU A 29 -8.65 -13.43 2.70
CA GLU A 29 -7.55 -13.96 3.52
C GLU A 29 -6.19 -13.61 2.91
N ALA A 30 -6.02 -13.89 1.60
CA ALA A 30 -4.79 -13.58 0.88
C ALA A 30 -4.47 -12.07 0.90
N GLU A 31 -5.48 -11.22 0.71
CA GLU A 31 -5.34 -9.76 0.76
C GLU A 31 -4.92 -9.27 2.15
N THR A 32 -5.47 -9.86 3.20
CA THR A 32 -5.12 -9.50 4.59
C THR A 32 -3.66 -9.86 4.88
N GLU A 33 -3.20 -11.03 4.47
CA GLU A 33 -1.81 -11.46 4.66
C GLU A 33 -0.84 -10.68 3.77
N ALA A 34 -1.20 -10.40 2.51
CA ALA A 34 -0.40 -9.56 1.62
C ALA A 34 -0.14 -8.17 2.23
N ARG A 35 -1.18 -7.54 2.79
CA ARG A 35 -1.04 -6.25 3.47
C ARG A 35 -0.12 -6.31 4.69
N LYS A 36 -0.18 -7.37 5.49
CA LYS A 36 0.72 -7.55 6.66
C LYS A 36 2.19 -7.68 6.24
N LEU A 37 2.43 -8.30 5.10
CA LEU A 37 3.78 -8.55 4.56
C LEU A 37 4.30 -7.41 3.68
N GLY A 38 3.48 -6.38 3.40
CA GLY A 38 3.85 -5.29 2.48
C GLY A 38 3.89 -5.73 1.00
N PHE A 39 3.16 -6.78 0.64
CA PHE A 39 3.09 -7.31 -0.71
C PHE A 39 2.05 -6.52 -1.53
N GLY A 40 2.47 -6.05 -2.72
CA GLY A 40 1.64 -5.21 -3.60
C GLY A 40 0.66 -5.99 -4.49
N TYR A 41 0.75 -7.32 -4.55
CA TYR A 41 -0.04 -8.13 -5.47
C TYR A 41 -0.66 -9.35 -4.79
N LEU A 42 -1.79 -9.79 -5.33
CA LEU A 42 -2.26 -11.16 -5.19
C LEU A 42 -1.98 -11.92 -6.47
N LEU A 43 -1.59 -13.17 -6.33
CA LEU A 43 -1.46 -14.10 -7.43
C LEU A 43 -2.55 -15.16 -7.32
N ARG A 44 -3.33 -15.30 -8.38
CA ARG A 44 -4.38 -16.31 -8.49
C ARG A 44 -3.99 -17.34 -9.53
N TYR A 45 -3.75 -18.57 -9.08
CA TYR A 45 -3.59 -19.72 -9.97
C TYR A 45 -4.96 -20.31 -10.28
N GLU A 46 -5.30 -20.40 -11.57
CA GLU A 46 -6.48 -21.12 -12.03
C GLU A 46 -6.02 -22.39 -12.76
N HIS A 47 -6.39 -23.56 -12.24
CA HIS A 47 -6.18 -24.84 -12.91
C HIS A 47 -7.45 -25.22 -13.65
N ILE A 48 -7.37 -25.34 -14.97
CA ILE A 48 -8.47 -25.81 -15.82
C ILE A 48 -8.27 -27.31 -16.03
N LEU A 49 -9.21 -28.08 -15.48
CA LEU A 49 -9.19 -29.53 -15.53
C LEU A 49 -9.98 -30.06 -16.73
N GLY A 50 -9.38 -31.01 -17.44
CA GLY A 50 -9.98 -31.77 -18.51
C GLY A 50 -11.00 -32.81 -18.01
N PRO A 51 -11.61 -33.57 -18.93
CA PRO A 51 -12.63 -34.58 -18.62
C PRO A 51 -12.15 -35.70 -17.68
N ASN A 52 -10.83 -35.93 -17.61
CA ASN A 52 -10.19 -36.95 -16.78
C ASN A 52 -9.56 -36.39 -15.51
N GLU A 53 -9.92 -35.16 -15.09
CA GLU A 53 -9.31 -34.45 -13.95
C GLU A 53 -7.81 -34.13 -14.15
N GLU A 54 -7.32 -34.19 -15.39
CA GLU A 54 -5.97 -33.76 -15.75
C GLU A 54 -5.90 -32.24 -15.92
N ILE A 55 -4.81 -31.62 -15.46
CA ILE A 55 -4.59 -30.18 -15.64
C ILE A 55 -4.25 -29.93 -17.10
N GLU A 56 -5.18 -29.35 -17.85
CA GLU A 56 -4.98 -28.98 -19.25
C GLU A 56 -4.31 -27.61 -19.37
N GLU A 57 -4.66 -26.68 -18.48
CA GLU A 57 -4.17 -25.30 -18.53
C GLU A 57 -4.00 -24.72 -17.12
N VAL A 58 -2.89 -23.98 -16.92
CA VAL A 58 -2.63 -23.19 -15.72
C VAL A 58 -2.59 -21.72 -16.09
N ARG A 59 -3.45 -20.91 -15.47
CA ARG A 59 -3.44 -19.45 -15.64
C ARG A 59 -2.95 -18.77 -14.37
N CYS A 60 -2.02 -17.84 -14.55
CA CYS A 60 -1.52 -16.98 -13.49
C CYS A 60 -2.12 -15.58 -13.67
N VAL A 61 -2.99 -15.17 -12.75
CA VAL A 61 -3.59 -13.83 -12.77
C VAL A 61 -3.03 -13.02 -11.62
N PHE A 62 -2.29 -11.97 -11.96
CA PHE A 62 -1.81 -10.98 -10.99
C PHE A 62 -2.88 -9.91 -10.78
N ILE A 63 -3.18 -9.64 -9.52
CA ILE A 63 -4.16 -8.65 -9.09
C ILE A 63 -3.39 -7.67 -8.22
N GLU A 64 -3.15 -6.48 -8.74
CA GLU A 64 -2.59 -5.38 -7.97
C GLU A 64 -3.53 -5.03 -6.82
N LEU A 65 -2.98 -5.03 -5.61
CA LEU A 65 -3.69 -4.53 -4.45
C LEU A 65 -3.62 -3.02 -4.54
N SER A 66 -4.77 -2.39 -4.72
CA SER A 66 -4.86 -0.94 -4.62
C SER A 66 -4.29 -0.55 -3.27
N ASP A 67 -3.13 0.09 -3.33
CA ASP A 67 -2.41 0.51 -2.16
C ASP A 67 -3.33 1.45 -1.39
N ALA A 68 -3.75 1.02 -0.21
CA ALA A 68 -4.38 1.94 0.74
C ALA A 68 -3.39 3.07 1.14
N ALA A 69 -2.13 2.99 0.71
CA ALA A 69 -1.10 4.00 0.89
C ALA A 69 -0.92 5.00 -0.27
N SER A 70 -1.55 4.85 -1.44
CA SER A 70 -1.25 5.75 -2.57
C SER A 70 -2.39 6.16 -3.50
N SER A 71 -3.63 5.69 -3.30
CA SER A 71 -4.76 6.41 -3.90
C SER A 71 -5.00 7.70 -3.10
N PRO A 72 -4.97 8.90 -3.70
CA PRO A 72 -5.32 10.10 -2.97
C PRO A 72 -6.74 9.90 -2.45
N LYS A 73 -6.93 9.99 -1.12
CA LYS A 73 -8.30 10.10 -0.58
C LYS A 73 -8.87 11.36 -1.24
N SER A 74 -9.77 11.19 -2.20
CA SER A 74 -10.36 12.31 -2.93
C SER A 74 -10.91 13.31 -1.89
N GLY A 75 -10.29 14.49 -1.81
CA GLY A 75 -10.63 15.51 -0.82
C GLY A 75 -9.77 15.58 0.45
N VAL A 76 -8.63 14.89 0.52
CA VAL A 76 -7.63 15.07 1.61
C VAL A 76 -6.34 15.63 1.05
N THR A 77 -5.84 16.72 1.64
CA THR A 77 -4.48 17.24 1.39
C THR A 77 -3.68 17.28 2.69
N PHE A 78 -2.36 17.10 2.57
CA PHE A 78 -1.45 17.15 3.71
C PHE A 78 -0.70 18.48 3.72
N HIS A 79 -0.53 19.08 4.88
CA HIS A 79 0.22 20.32 5.04
C HIS A 79 1.36 20.08 6.01
N THR A 80 2.57 20.44 5.62
CA THR A 80 3.73 20.46 6.52
C THR A 80 4.02 21.88 6.95
N ARG A 81 4.41 22.07 8.21
CA ARG A 81 4.90 23.37 8.71
C ARG A 81 6.03 23.18 9.71
N CYS A 82 7.17 23.77 9.46
CA CYS A 82 8.28 23.80 10.42
C CYS A 82 7.93 24.68 11.62
N ALA A 83 8.02 24.13 12.84
CA ALA A 83 7.81 24.86 14.08
C ALA A 83 8.92 25.88 14.39
N SER A 84 10.11 25.71 13.78
CA SER A 84 11.29 26.53 14.04
C SER A 84 11.40 27.72 13.09
N CYS A 85 11.29 27.49 11.77
CA CYS A 85 11.44 28.55 10.75
C CYS A 85 10.11 28.98 10.11
N GLY A 86 9.02 28.23 10.32
CA GLY A 86 7.70 28.56 9.78
C GLY A 86 7.47 28.15 8.32
N GLU A 87 8.48 27.60 7.63
CA GLU A 87 8.34 27.11 6.26
C GLU A 87 7.27 26.03 6.15
N SER A 88 6.48 26.07 5.08
CA SER A 88 5.36 25.16 4.89
C SER A 88 5.17 24.73 3.45
N ALA A 89 4.65 23.52 3.26
CA ALA A 89 4.32 22.96 1.94
C ALA A 89 2.99 22.20 2.01
N VAL A 90 2.37 21.99 0.84
CA VAL A 90 1.10 21.25 0.68
C VAL A 90 1.35 20.06 -0.24
N HIS A 91 0.81 18.91 0.12
CA HIS A 91 1.07 17.62 -0.51
C HIS A 91 -0.22 16.88 -0.79
N GLU A 92 -0.23 16.12 -1.88
CA GLU A 92 -1.38 15.27 -2.26
C GLU A 92 -1.32 13.91 -1.55
N PHE A 93 -0.11 13.48 -1.17
CA PHE A 93 0.14 12.18 -0.54
C PHE A 93 0.87 12.33 0.80
N SER A 94 0.62 11.41 1.73
CA SER A 94 1.29 11.40 3.05
C SER A 94 2.80 11.21 2.92
N TRP A 95 3.24 10.33 2.01
CA TRP A 95 4.67 10.09 1.78
C TRP A 95 5.41 11.33 1.26
N GLN A 96 4.76 12.19 0.48
CA GLN A 96 5.36 13.46 0.04
C GLN A 96 5.61 14.38 1.24
N ALA A 97 4.66 14.44 2.16
CA ALA A 97 4.78 15.21 3.39
C ALA A 97 5.90 14.67 4.30
N GLU A 98 6.04 13.35 4.41
CA GLU A 98 7.14 12.67 5.11
C GLU A 98 8.50 13.01 4.49
N VAL A 99 8.67 12.80 3.18
CA VAL A 99 9.92 13.07 2.46
C VAL A 99 10.32 14.55 2.57
N TRP A 100 9.35 15.46 2.41
CA TRP A 100 9.61 16.89 2.56
C TRP A 100 10.13 17.22 3.97
N ALA A 101 9.50 16.65 5.00
CA ALA A 101 9.90 16.89 6.37
C ALA A 101 11.28 16.29 6.70
N ASP A 102 11.59 15.10 6.18
CA ASP A 102 12.90 14.46 6.35
C ASP A 102 14.01 15.30 5.74
N ILE A 103 13.82 15.79 4.52
CA ILE A 103 14.76 16.68 3.85
C ILE A 103 14.93 17.97 4.67
N HIS A 104 13.83 18.58 5.10
CA HIS A 104 13.85 19.84 5.85
C HIS A 104 14.57 19.70 7.20
N GLU A 105 14.27 18.64 7.95
CA GLU A 105 14.89 18.38 9.26
C GLU A 105 16.37 17.97 9.11
N PHE A 106 16.74 17.34 8.00
CA PHE A 106 18.11 17.01 7.66
C PHE A 106 18.94 18.25 7.29
N GLU A 107 18.41 19.11 6.40
CA GLU A 107 19.08 20.34 5.97
C GLU A 107 19.17 21.38 7.09
N HIS A 108 18.20 21.38 8.01
CA HIS A 108 18.15 22.30 9.14
C HIS A 108 18.18 21.58 10.48
N SER A 109 19.40 21.39 11.01
CA SER A 109 19.62 20.83 12.34
C SER A 109 18.73 21.48 13.41
N ARG A 110 18.02 20.66 14.19
CA ARG A 110 17.08 21.06 15.27
C ARG A 110 15.77 21.70 14.80
N HIS A 111 15.46 21.68 13.51
CA HIS A 111 14.11 21.98 13.05
C HIS A 111 13.19 20.79 13.32
N LYS A 112 11.90 21.08 13.50
CA LYS A 112 10.85 20.08 13.68
C LYS A 112 9.66 20.43 12.84
N VAL A 113 9.21 19.47 12.04
CA VAL A 113 8.07 19.65 11.14
C VAL A 113 6.81 19.08 11.77
N ARG A 114 5.75 19.88 11.75
CA ARG A 114 4.40 19.49 12.13
C ARG A 114 3.64 19.09 10.87
N LEU A 115 2.84 18.02 10.96
CA LEU A 115 2.01 17.52 9.88
C LEU A 115 0.54 17.79 10.18
N PHE A 116 -0.18 18.23 9.17
CA PHE A 116 -1.62 18.47 9.23
C PHE A 116 -2.31 17.76 8.07
N GLU A 117 -3.51 17.27 8.33
CA GLU A 117 -4.44 16.73 7.35
C GLU A 117 -5.57 17.73 7.15
N HIS A 118 -5.92 18.01 5.90
CA HIS A 118 -7.05 18.84 5.54
C HIS A 118 -8.04 18.01 4.75
N ALA A 119 -9.18 17.70 5.35
CA ALA A 119 -10.27 16.96 4.70
C ALA A 119 -11.44 17.91 4.37
N VAL A 120 -12.04 17.71 3.19
CA VAL A 120 -13.23 18.47 2.77
C VAL A 120 -14.34 18.33 3.81
N GLY A 121 -14.72 19.45 4.44
CA GLY A 121 -15.78 19.52 5.45
C GLY A 121 -15.34 19.37 6.91
N GLU A 122 -14.12 18.88 7.17
CA GLU A 122 -13.58 18.74 8.54
C GLU A 122 -12.54 19.82 8.89
N GLY A 123 -12.01 20.52 7.88
CA GLY A 123 -11.00 21.57 8.08
C GLY A 123 -9.61 21.00 8.32
N LEU A 124 -8.71 21.84 8.86
CA LEU A 124 -7.30 21.49 9.07
C LEU A 124 -7.12 20.88 10.46
N ARG A 125 -6.61 19.64 10.51
CA ARG A 125 -6.35 18.88 11.74
C ARG A 125 -4.87 18.54 11.82
N GLU A 126 -4.25 18.76 12.97
CA GLU A 126 -2.87 18.31 13.21
C GLU A 126 -2.82 16.80 13.46
N ILE A 127 -1.87 16.10 12.82
CA ILE A 127 -1.55 14.71 13.13
C ILE A 127 -0.47 14.72 14.22
N GLY A 128 -0.89 14.48 15.46
CA GLY A 128 0.01 14.35 16.59
C GLY A 128 0.87 13.08 16.49
N ASP A 129 2.13 13.18 16.93
CA ASP A 129 3.09 12.07 16.96
C ASP A 129 3.22 11.29 15.63
N TRP A 130 3.06 11.99 14.51
CA TRP A 130 3.09 11.41 13.16
C TRP A 130 4.46 10.81 12.78
N ARG A 131 5.51 11.11 13.56
CA ARG A 131 6.84 10.49 13.48
C ARG A 131 6.97 9.20 14.31
N GLY A 132 6.04 8.92 15.22
CA GLY A 132 6.08 7.82 16.19
C GLY A 132 5.75 6.43 15.64
N HIS A 133 5.68 6.25 14.32
CA HIS A 133 5.49 4.93 13.68
C HIS A 133 6.79 4.24 13.25
N ALA A 134 7.94 4.87 13.47
CA ALA A 134 9.25 4.28 13.24
C ALA A 134 10.01 4.09 14.56
N ALA A 135 9.70 3.01 15.29
CA ALA A 135 10.55 2.47 16.35
C ALA A 135 10.39 0.95 16.44
#